data_AF-A0A075HW15-F1
#
_entry.id   AF-A0A075HW15-F1
#
_cell.length_a   1.000
_cell.length_b   1.000
_cell.length_c   1.000
_cell.angle_alpha   90.00
_cell.angle_beta   90.00
_cell.angle_gamma   90.00
#
_symmetry.space_group_name_H-M   'P 1'
#
loop_
_entity.id
_entity.type
_entity.pdbx_description
1 polymer ?
#
loop_
_entity_poly.entity_id
_entity_poly.type
_entity_poly.pdbx_seq_one_letter_code
_entity_poly.pdbx_strand_id
1 'polypeptide(L)'
;MKKLLFHVEVIIGDRYESTDSLNENEIHDWLLNIQKQDILKVETENEYWEDIPQNLFEMLEAKIKDKKYEYTMAKGHLWLEIEISIEAEPEGKS
;
A
#
# COMPACT_ATOMS: atom_id res chain seq x y z
N MET A 1 -20.38 5.58 0.41
CA MET A 1 -18.94 5.26 0.51
C MET A 1 -18.72 3.90 -0.12
N LYS A 2 -17.90 3.83 -1.17
CA LYS A 2 -17.50 2.56 -1.77
C LYS A 2 -16.22 2.11 -1.07
N LYS A 3 -16.19 0.87 -0.60
CA LYS A 3 -14.97 0.25 -0.10
C LYS A 3 -14.24 -0.38 -1.27
N LEU A 4 -12.96 -0.03 -1.43
CA LEU A 4 -12.08 -0.61 -2.42
C LEU A 4 -10.92 -1.29 -1.70
N LEU A 5 -10.57 -2.48 -2.18
CA LEU A 5 -9.37 -3.20 -1.76
C LEU A 5 -8.23 -2.80 -2.69
N PHE A 6 -7.18 -2.24 -2.09
CA PHE A 6 -5.95 -1.89 -2.77
C PHE A 6 -4.90 -2.95 -2.49
N HIS A 7 -4.27 -3.45 -3.55
CA HIS A 7 -3.07 -4.26 -3.49
C HIS A 7 -1.88 -3.35 -3.76
N VAL A 8 -0.98 -3.25 -2.81
CA VAL A 8 0.19 -2.37 -2.89
C VAL A 8 1.43 -3.25 -2.84
N GLU A 9 2.29 -3.13 -3.85
CA GLU A 9 3.57 -3.79 -3.87
C GLU A 9 4.67 -2.80 -3.51
N VAL A 10 5.44 -3.15 -2.48
CA VAL A 10 6.49 -2.31 -1.90
C VAL A 10 7.78 -3.10 -1.77
N ILE A 11 8.89 -2.45 -2.10
CA ILE A 11 10.22 -2.97 -1.80
C ILE A 11 10.53 -2.56 -0.38
N ILE A 12 10.90 -3.50 0.48
CA ILE A 12 11.36 -3.22 1.85
C ILE A 12 12.77 -3.77 2.07
N GLY A 13 13.54 -3.13 2.94
CA GLY A 13 14.92 -3.52 3.29
C GLY A 13 15.99 -3.20 2.24
N ASP A 14 17.26 -3.40 2.60
CA ASP A 14 18.37 -3.28 1.67
C ASP A 14 18.34 -4.48 0.72
N ARG A 15 18.36 -4.25 -0.61
CA ARG A 15 18.19 -5.28 -1.65
C ARG A 15 19.19 -6.45 -1.57
N TYR A 16 20.16 -6.37 -0.66
CA TYR A 16 21.27 -7.30 -0.49
C TYR A 16 21.24 -8.11 0.82
N GLU A 17 20.42 -7.75 1.81
CA GLU A 17 20.29 -8.51 3.07
C GLU A 17 18.93 -9.19 3.11
N SER A 18 18.91 -10.48 3.46
CA SER A 18 17.74 -11.35 3.41
C SER A 18 16.54 -10.81 4.19
N THR A 19 15.69 -10.06 3.49
CA THR A 19 14.46 -9.43 3.95
C THR A 19 13.41 -10.42 4.44
N ASP A 20 13.58 -11.71 4.10
CA ASP A 20 12.82 -12.82 4.69
C ASP A 20 12.98 -12.96 6.22
N SER A 21 13.86 -12.16 6.85
CA SER A 21 14.13 -12.18 8.29
C SER A 21 13.39 -11.10 9.10
N LEU A 22 12.72 -10.14 8.45
CA LEU A 22 12.06 -9.03 9.15
C LEU A 22 10.81 -9.51 9.92
N ASN A 23 10.71 -9.13 11.18
CA ASN A 23 9.50 -9.39 11.97
C ASN A 23 8.42 -8.31 11.76
N GLU A 24 7.20 -8.56 12.23
CA GLU A 24 6.05 -7.66 12.04
C GLU A 24 6.32 -6.20 12.48
N ASN A 25 7.02 -5.99 13.61
CA ASN A 25 7.31 -4.64 14.08
C ASN A 25 8.31 -3.95 13.18
N GLU A 26 9.35 -4.65 12.73
CA GLU A 26 10.35 -4.10 11.79
C GLU A 26 9.71 -3.75 10.45
N ILE A 27 8.81 -4.60 9.95
CA ILE A 27 8.02 -4.32 8.74
C ILE A 27 7.19 -3.07 8.94
N HIS A 28 6.48 -2.96 10.07
CA HIS A 28 5.65 -1.81 10.36
C HIS A 28 6.46 -0.51 10.49
N ASP A 29 7.58 -0.51 11.21
CA ASP A 29 8.48 0.64 11.33
C ASP A 29 9.03 1.08 9.96
N TRP A 30 9.33 0.13 9.08
CA TRP A 30 9.73 0.43 7.71
C TRP A 30 8.60 1.10 6.92
N LEU A 31 7.39 0.53 6.99
CA LEU A 31 6.20 1.07 6.34
C LEU A 31 5.82 2.48 6.86
N LEU A 32 6.07 2.79 8.12
CA LEU A 32 5.84 4.14 8.67
C LEU A 32 6.73 5.22 8.03
N ASN A 33 7.86 4.82 7.43
CA ASN A 33 8.82 5.70 6.78
C ASN A 33 8.80 5.59 5.26
N ILE A 34 7.81 4.87 4.70
CA ILE A 34 7.75 4.61 3.27
C ILE A 34 7.58 5.90 2.46
N GLN A 35 8.23 5.95 1.29
CA GLN A 35 8.07 7.02 0.32
C GLN A 35 7.38 6.47 -0.94
N LYS A 36 6.79 7.37 -1.75
CA LYS A 36 6.15 6.97 -3.01
C LYS A 36 7.04 6.13 -3.92
N GLN A 37 8.34 6.45 -3.97
CA GLN A 37 9.33 5.76 -4.80
C GLN A 37 9.62 4.33 -4.36
N ASP A 38 9.26 3.96 -3.12
CA ASP A 38 9.40 2.62 -2.60
C ASP A 38 8.22 1.72 -3.00
N ILE A 39 7.11 2.34 -3.42
CA ILE A 39 5.95 1.64 -3.96
C ILE A 39 6.19 1.37 -5.43
N LEU A 40 6.23 0.09 -5.79
CA LEU A 40 6.38 -0.35 -7.17
C LEU A 40 5.09 -0.26 -7.95
N LYS A 41 3.98 -0.56 -7.27
CA LYS A 41 2.69 -0.76 -7.91
C LYS A 41 1.56 -0.61 -6.90
N VAL A 42 0.48 0.02 -7.35
CA VAL A 42 -0.82 0.00 -6.65
C VAL A 42 -1.88 -0.46 -7.64
N GLU A 43 -2.75 -1.38 -7.22
CA GLU A 43 -3.90 -1.81 -8.03
C GLU A 43 -5.14 -2.07 -7.19
N THR A 44 -6.30 -1.91 -7.83
CA THR A 44 -7.57 -2.47 -7.37
C THR A 44 -8.03 -3.50 -8.41
N GLU A 45 -9.23 -4.07 -8.24
CA GLU A 45 -9.82 -4.99 -9.23
C GLU A 45 -9.90 -4.39 -10.65
N ASN A 46 -10.09 -3.07 -10.76
CA ASN A 46 -10.40 -2.41 -12.05
C ASN A 46 -9.40 -1.32 -12.46
N GLU A 47 -8.46 -0.95 -11.59
CA GLU A 47 -7.56 0.18 -11.79
C GLU A 47 -6.13 -0.16 -11.36
N TYR A 48 -5.17 0.45 -12.03
CA TYR A 48 -3.73 0.22 -11.84
C TYR A 48 -2.99 1.55 -11.93
N TRP A 49 -2.05 1.80 -11.00
CA TRP A 49 -1.25 3.02 -10.93
C TRP A 49 0.24 2.70 -10.90
N GLU A 50 0.97 3.25 -11.87
CA GLU A 50 2.45 3.34 -11.86
C GLU A 50 2.90 4.65 -11.19
N ASP A 51 2.19 5.76 -11.45
CA ASP A 51 2.39 7.04 -10.78
C ASP A 51 1.26 7.27 -9.78
N ILE A 52 1.60 7.14 -8.49
CA ILE A 52 0.61 7.12 -7.41
C ILE A 52 0.19 8.57 -7.06
N PRO A 53 -1.11 8.90 -7.22
CA PRO A 53 -1.63 10.21 -6.83
C PRO A 53 -1.30 10.53 -5.36
N GLN A 54 -0.99 11.80 -5.07
CA GLN A 54 -0.63 12.22 -3.70
C GLN A 54 -1.71 11.86 -2.68
N ASN A 55 -2.97 12.12 -3.00
CA ASN A 55 -4.09 11.82 -2.13
C ASN A 55 -4.19 10.31 -1.84
N LEU A 56 -4.00 9.46 -2.85
CA LEU A 56 -4.03 8.01 -2.66
C LEU A 56 -2.90 7.55 -1.73
N PHE A 57 -1.69 8.07 -1.94
CA PHE A 57 -0.55 7.78 -1.08
C PHE A 57 -0.81 8.17 0.39
N GLU A 58 -1.34 9.37 0.64
CA GLU A 58 -1.68 9.84 1.99
C GLU A 58 -2.74 8.94 2.66
N MET A 59 -3.70 8.43 1.88
CA MET A 59 -4.70 7.48 2.38
C MET A 59 -4.07 6.13 2.75
N LEU A 60 -3.13 5.62 1.94
CA LEU A 60 -2.40 4.39 2.24
C LEU A 60 -1.54 4.56 3.50
N GLU A 61 -0.81 5.68 3.62
CA GLU A 61 -0.04 6.01 4.82
C GLU A 61 -0.90 6.03 6.09
N ALA A 62 -2.10 6.62 6.02
CA ALA A 62 -3.01 6.67 7.17
C ALA A 62 -3.45 5.26 7.61
N LYS A 63 -3.73 4.36 6.65
CA LYS A 63 -4.08 2.97 6.94
C LYS A 63 -2.91 2.19 7.52
N ILE A 64 -1.71 2.41 6.99
CA ILE A 64 -0.47 1.85 7.51
C ILE A 64 -0.26 2.28 8.96
N LYS A 65 -0.34 3.59 9.26
CA LYS A 65 -0.21 4.15 10.62
C LYS A 65 -1.20 3.53 11.61
N ASP A 66 -2.43 3.28 11.14
CA ASP A 66 -3.49 2.63 11.93
C ASP A 66 -3.36 1.10 12.04
N LYS A 67 -2.34 0.47 11.43
CA LYS A 67 -2.22 -0.99 11.28
C LYS A 67 -3.46 -1.64 10.64
N LYS A 68 -4.10 -0.95 9.70
CA LYS A 68 -5.28 -1.42 8.95
C LYS A 68 -4.88 -1.97 7.59
N TYR A 69 -4.06 -3.02 7.60
CA TYR A 69 -3.61 -3.71 6.42
C TYR A 69 -3.29 -5.17 6.76
N GLU A 70 -3.42 -6.04 5.77
CA GLU A 70 -2.81 -7.37 5.79
C GLU A 70 -1.58 -7.34 4.89
N TYR A 71 -0.64 -8.27 5.12
CA TYR A 71 0.55 -8.32 4.29
C TYR A 71 1.04 -9.74 4.07
N THR A 72 1.68 -9.93 2.91
CA THR A 72 2.48 -11.12 2.61
C THR A 72 3.84 -10.69 2.08
N MET A 73 4.86 -11.49 2.37
CA MET A 73 6.23 -11.19 1.96
C MET A 73 6.87 -12.40 1.31
N ALA A 74 7.53 -12.20 0.18
CA ALA A 74 8.33 -13.24 -0.47
C ALA A 74 9.40 -12.61 -1.38
N LYS A 75 10.62 -13.17 -1.35
CA LYS A 75 11.73 -12.76 -2.24
C LYS A 75 12.08 -11.27 -2.16
N GLY A 76 11.89 -10.65 -0.99
CA GLY A 76 12.15 -9.22 -0.77
C GLY A 76 11.11 -8.25 -1.32
N HIS A 77 9.95 -8.77 -1.73
CA HIS A 77 8.78 -7.98 -2.02
C HIS A 77 7.77 -8.13 -0.87
N LEU A 78 7.14 -7.03 -0.51
CA LEU A 78 6.06 -6.98 0.45
C LEU A 78 4.79 -6.53 -0.29
N TRP A 79 3.74 -7.34 -0.21
CA TRP A 79 2.41 -7.03 -0.75
C TRP A 79 1.49 -6.69 0.40
N LEU A 80 0.88 -5.51 0.34
CA LEU A 80 -0.12 -5.04 1.30
C LEU A 80 -1.50 -5.12 0.69
N GLU A 81 -2.46 -5.56 1.50
CA GLU A 81 -3.88 -5.48 1.21
C GLU A 81 -4.50 -4.42 2.13
N ILE A 82 -5.02 -3.34 1.52
CA ILE A 82 -5.50 -2.17 2.25
C ILE A 82 -6.92 -1.82 1.82
N GLU A 83 -7.87 -1.87 2.76
CA GLU A 83 -9.24 -1.42 2.51
C GLU A 83 -9.39 0.09 2.75
N ILE A 84 -9.73 0.82 1.69
CA ILE A 84 -9.99 2.26 1.73
C ILE A 84 -11.45 2.53 1.36
N SER A 85 -12.11 3.38 2.14
CA SER A 85 -13.42 3.91 1.82
C SER A 85 -13.26 5.20 1.04
N ILE A 86 -13.62 5.18 -0.24
CA ILE A 86 -13.71 6.38 -1.07
C ILE A 86 -15.15 6.87 -1.11
N GLU A 87 -15.34 8.18 -1.11
CA GLU A 87 -16.63 8.76 -1.45
C GLU A 87 -16.86 8.49 -2.94
N ALA A 88 -17.94 7.78 -3.26
CA ALA A 88 -18.36 7.69 -4.65
C ALA A 88 -18.86 9.08 -5.02
N GLU A 89 -18.26 9.72 -6.02
CA GLU A 89 -18.92 10.85 -6.66
C GLU A 89 -20.31 10.39 -7.08
N PRO A 90 -21.37 11.22 -6.91
CA PRO A 90 -22.67 10.87 -7.41
C PRO A 90 -22.57 10.69 -8.93
N GLU A 91 -22.67 9.45 -9.40
CA GLU A 91 -22.87 9.15 -10.82
C GLU A 91 -24.15 9.87 -11.27
N GLY A 92 -23.97 11.02 -11.92
CA GLY A 92 -25.08 11.76 -12.52
C GLY A 92 -24.97 13.26 -12.34
N LYS A 93 -24.37 13.92 -13.34
CA LYS A 93 -25.03 15.00 -14.10
C LYS A 93 -24.24 15.29 -15.38
N SER A 94 -24.66 14.67 -16.47
CA SER A 94 -24.64 15.26 -17.82
C SER A 94 -25.78 14.67 -18.63
#